data_AF-A0AA43DHU4-F1
#
_entry.id   AF-A0AA43DHU4-F1
#
_cell.length_a   1.000
_cell.length_b   1.000
_cell.length_c   1.000
_cell.angle_alpha   90.00
_cell.angle_beta   90.00
_cell.angle_gamma   90.00
#
_symmetry.space_group_name_H-M   'P 1'
#
loop_
_entity.id
_entity.type
_entity.pdbx_description
1 polymer ?
#
loop_
_entity_poly.entity_id
_entity_poly.type
_entity_poly.pdbx_seq_one_letter_code
_entity_poly.pdbx_strand_id
1 'polypeptide(L)'
;MTPAEATAALFKTIPPPVTLPQLEEYGIEAAESHVPHIAKEILSLNLYWVLAAIDAQIPSKYRALIKEDLFESIRTQWWPSGQLGSGTWVEYQPELTQRRERYAHLVDQEGINPMGICAETAGLMEDLGLIESGDREKLLVLLIDYAPAAEYGRLLDQSG
;
A
#
# COMPACT_ATOMS: atom_id res chain seq x y z
N MET A 1 -18.92 0.90 14.30
CA MET A 1 -18.81 1.35 12.89
C MET A 1 -19.56 0.39 11.99
N THR A 2 -20.25 0.88 10.96
CA THR A 2 -20.85 0.05 9.91
C THR A 2 -19.78 -0.38 8.89
N PRO A 3 -20.02 -1.44 8.08
CA PRO A 3 -19.10 -1.80 7.00
C PRO A 3 -18.76 -0.64 6.05
N ALA A 4 -19.76 0.17 5.68
CA ALA A 4 -19.56 1.32 4.79
C ALA A 4 -18.69 2.41 5.43
N GLU A 5 -18.89 2.70 6.72
CA GLU A 5 -18.05 3.64 7.46
C GLU A 5 -16.60 3.13 7.58
N ALA A 6 -16.43 1.82 7.81
CA ALA A 6 -15.11 1.19 7.89
C ALA A 6 -14.36 1.30 6.55
N THR A 7 -15.03 0.98 5.44
CA THR A 7 -14.47 1.14 4.11
C THR A 7 -14.07 2.59 3.83
N ALA A 8 -14.98 3.54 4.07
CA ALA A 8 -14.72 4.96 3.82
C ALA A 8 -13.55 5.49 4.67
N ALA A 9 -13.48 5.07 5.94
CA ALA A 9 -12.40 5.45 6.83
C ALA A 9 -11.06 4.86 6.37
N LEU A 10 -11.03 3.56 6.05
CA LEU A 10 -9.82 2.90 5.51
C LEU A 10 -9.33 3.58 4.24
N PHE A 11 -10.23 3.80 3.27
CA PHE A 11 -9.89 4.45 2.01
C PHE A 11 -9.30 5.85 2.22
N LYS A 12 -9.85 6.63 3.16
CA LYS A 12 -9.33 7.95 3.52
C LYS A 12 -7.95 7.89 4.19
N THR A 13 -7.65 6.83 4.93
CA THR A 13 -6.37 6.64 5.62
C THR A 13 -5.27 6.13 4.68
N ILE A 14 -5.59 5.39 3.62
CA ILE A 14 -4.57 5.02 2.62
C ILE A 14 -4.05 6.29 1.94
N PRO A 15 -2.73 6.55 1.98
CA PRO A 15 -2.18 7.70 1.27
C PRO A 15 -2.50 7.64 -0.23
N PRO A 16 -2.83 8.78 -0.86
CA PRO A 16 -3.07 8.81 -2.29
C PRO A 16 -1.79 8.40 -3.06
N PRO A 17 -1.92 7.96 -4.32
CA PRO A 17 -0.78 7.68 -5.18
C PRO A 17 0.22 8.83 -5.17
N VAL A 18 1.50 8.52 -4.93
CA VAL A 18 2.58 9.52 -4.91
C VAL A 18 2.71 10.21 -6.27
N THR A 19 3.20 11.44 -6.21
CA THR A 19 3.51 12.27 -7.37
C THR A 19 5.02 12.53 -7.43
N LEU A 20 5.52 12.92 -8.61
CA LEU A 20 6.95 13.24 -8.75
C LEU A 20 7.41 14.33 -7.75
N PRO A 21 6.68 15.46 -7.56
CA PRO A 21 7.08 16.47 -6.57
C PRO A 21 7.19 15.93 -5.14
N GLN A 22 6.32 14.99 -4.76
CA GLN A 22 6.41 14.36 -3.43
C GLN A 22 7.63 13.44 -3.31
N LEU A 23 8.09 12.79 -4.38
CA LEU A 23 9.34 12.03 -4.34
C LEU A 23 10.54 12.99 -4.20
N GLU A 24 10.51 14.10 -4.94
CA GLU A 24 11.55 15.14 -4.89
C GLU A 24 11.65 15.81 -3.50
N GLU A 25 10.53 15.97 -2.77
CA GLU A 25 10.53 16.45 -1.38
C GLU A 25 11.35 15.58 -0.42
N TYR A 26 11.45 14.27 -0.71
CA TYR A 26 12.29 13.32 0.03
C TYR A 26 13.70 13.20 -0.57
N GLY A 27 13.99 13.98 -1.62
CA GLY A 27 15.26 13.95 -2.35
C GLY A 27 15.44 12.69 -3.20
N ILE A 28 14.35 12.04 -3.61
CA ILE A 28 14.36 10.86 -4.47
C ILE A 28 14.27 11.32 -5.92
N GLU A 29 15.28 10.97 -6.72
CA GLU A 29 15.26 11.26 -8.16
C GLU A 29 14.64 10.06 -8.90
N ALA A 30 13.50 10.29 -9.56
CA ALA A 30 12.80 9.27 -10.31
C ALA A 30 12.39 9.81 -11.68
N ALA A 31 12.43 8.96 -12.71
CA ALA A 31 11.84 9.28 -13.99
C ALA A 31 10.31 9.38 -13.84
N GLU A 32 9.65 10.32 -14.53
CA GLU A 32 8.18 10.44 -14.54
C GLU A 32 7.49 9.12 -14.87
N SER A 33 8.09 8.31 -15.76
CA SER A 33 7.61 6.98 -16.13
C SER A 33 7.66 5.95 -15.00
N HIS A 34 8.48 6.14 -13.97
CA HIS A 34 8.59 5.24 -12.82
C HIS A 34 7.61 5.56 -11.71
N VAL A 35 7.12 6.81 -11.62
CA VAL A 35 6.21 7.25 -10.55
C VAL A 35 4.98 6.34 -10.41
N PRO A 36 4.30 5.91 -11.49
CA PRO A 36 3.17 5.02 -11.36
C PRO A 36 3.52 3.63 -10.81
N HIS A 37 4.72 3.13 -11.11
CA HIS A 37 5.19 1.85 -10.59
C HIS A 37 5.49 1.96 -9.09
N ILE A 38 6.16 3.04 -8.67
CA ILE A 38 6.40 3.35 -7.26
C ILE A 38 5.06 3.46 -6.51
N ALA A 39 4.08 4.18 -7.08
CA ALA A 39 2.75 4.32 -6.49
C ALA A 39 2.03 2.97 -6.33
N LYS A 40 2.14 2.06 -7.30
CA LYS A 40 1.59 0.69 -7.20
C LYS A 40 2.26 -0.16 -6.13
N GLU A 41 3.58 0.00 -5.93
CA GLU A 41 4.27 -0.71 -4.85
C GLU A 41 3.89 -0.20 -3.46
N ILE A 42 3.76 1.13 -3.30
CA ILE A 42 3.22 1.75 -2.07
C ILE A 42 1.79 1.30 -1.82
N LEU A 43 0.95 1.22 -2.86
CA LEU A 43 -0.40 0.70 -2.76
C LEU A 43 -0.40 -0.77 -2.29
N SER A 44 0.44 -1.61 -2.87
CA SER A 44 0.57 -3.03 -2.48
C SER A 44 0.95 -3.19 -1.02
N LEU A 45 1.89 -2.36 -0.54
CA LEU A 45 2.33 -2.33 0.86
C LEU A 45 1.17 -1.93 1.79
N ASN A 46 0.45 -0.88 1.46
CA ASN A 46 -0.71 -0.43 2.24
C ASN A 46 -1.82 -1.48 2.28
N LEU A 47 -2.17 -2.05 1.12
CA LEU A 47 -3.22 -3.07 1.03
C LEU A 47 -2.85 -4.34 1.81
N TYR A 48 -1.57 -4.70 1.91
CA TYR A 48 -1.16 -5.80 2.79
C TYR A 48 -1.58 -5.54 4.24
N TRP A 49 -1.22 -4.37 4.80
CA TRP A 49 -1.55 -4.02 6.18
C TRP A 49 -3.04 -3.80 6.41
N VAL A 50 -3.74 -3.14 5.49
CA VAL A 50 -5.19 -2.92 5.57
C VAL A 50 -5.94 -4.25 5.61
N LEU A 51 -5.58 -5.18 4.73
CA LEU A 51 -6.25 -6.48 4.67
C LEU A 51 -5.95 -7.31 5.92
N ALA A 52 -4.72 -7.26 6.44
CA ALA A 52 -4.38 -7.87 7.72
C ALA A 52 -5.18 -7.28 8.89
N ALA A 53 -5.34 -5.95 8.94
CA ALA A 53 -6.14 -5.27 9.96
C ALA A 53 -7.63 -5.64 9.88
N ILE A 54 -8.19 -5.74 8.68
CA ILE A 54 -9.56 -6.23 8.47
C ILE A 54 -9.70 -7.67 9.00
N ASP A 55 -8.74 -8.54 8.69
CA ASP A 55 -8.78 -9.94 9.13
C ASP A 55 -8.59 -10.11 10.64
N ALA A 56 -7.89 -9.18 11.29
CA ALA A 56 -7.72 -9.16 12.74
C ALA A 56 -8.97 -8.63 13.46
N GLN A 57 -9.47 -7.45 13.07
CA GLN A 57 -10.41 -6.68 13.90
C GLN A 57 -11.87 -6.73 13.45
N ILE A 58 -12.15 -7.11 12.20
CA ILE A 58 -13.52 -7.11 11.70
C ILE A 58 -14.16 -8.50 11.85
N PRO A 59 -15.44 -8.61 12.27
CA PRO A 59 -16.17 -9.86 12.26
C PRO A 59 -16.23 -10.49 10.86
N SER A 60 -16.02 -11.81 10.75
CA SER A 60 -15.90 -12.53 9.47
C SER A 60 -17.01 -12.24 8.47
N LYS A 61 -18.27 -12.10 8.93
CA LYS A 61 -19.44 -11.76 8.10
C LYS A 61 -19.37 -10.44 7.34
N TYR A 62 -18.50 -9.50 7.75
CA TYR A 62 -18.35 -8.19 7.12
C TYR A 62 -17.06 -8.03 6.31
N ARG A 63 -16.09 -8.94 6.47
CA ARG A 63 -14.75 -8.81 5.86
C ARG A 63 -14.79 -8.75 4.34
N ALA A 64 -15.52 -9.68 3.71
CA ALA A 64 -15.59 -9.74 2.24
C ALA A 64 -16.18 -8.45 1.66
N LEU A 65 -17.29 -7.98 2.23
CA LEU A 65 -17.94 -6.73 1.83
C LEU A 65 -17.00 -5.53 1.94
N ILE A 66 -16.33 -5.35 3.08
CA ILE A 66 -15.39 -4.23 3.28
C ILE A 66 -14.22 -4.28 2.30
N LYS A 67 -13.67 -5.48 2.06
CA LYS A 67 -12.56 -5.67 1.11
C LYS A 67 -12.99 -5.32 -0.32
N GLU A 68 -14.16 -5.79 -0.74
CA GLU A 68 -14.72 -5.50 -2.07
C GLU A 68 -15.01 -4.00 -2.25
N ASP A 69 -15.70 -3.38 -1.28
CA ASP A 69 -16.03 -1.94 -1.36
C ASP A 69 -14.76 -1.06 -1.33
N LEU A 70 -13.72 -1.46 -0.59
CA LEU A 70 -12.43 -0.76 -0.57
C LEU A 70 -11.74 -0.84 -1.93
N PHE A 71 -11.66 -2.04 -2.51
CA PHE A 71 -11.08 -2.23 -3.84
C PHE A 71 -11.86 -1.47 -4.91
N GLU A 72 -13.19 -1.44 -4.81
CA GLU A 72 -14.03 -0.64 -5.71
C GLU A 72 -13.75 0.86 -5.56
N SER A 73 -13.56 1.35 -4.34
CA SER A 73 -13.22 2.75 -4.07
C SER A 73 -11.88 3.14 -4.69
N ILE A 74 -10.85 2.29 -4.54
CA ILE A 74 -9.53 2.49 -5.16
C ILE A 74 -9.64 2.46 -6.69
N ARG A 75 -10.34 1.46 -7.24
CA ARG A 75 -10.55 1.28 -8.67
C ARG A 75 -11.25 2.48 -9.30
N THR A 76 -12.27 3.04 -8.66
CA THR A 76 -13.09 4.11 -9.23
C THR A 76 -12.48 5.50 -9.04
N GLN A 77 -11.63 5.70 -8.03
CA GLN A 77 -11.09 7.02 -7.73
C GLN A 77 -9.65 7.21 -8.22
N TRP A 78 -8.81 6.17 -8.17
CA TRP A 78 -7.37 6.32 -8.47
C TRP A 78 -6.99 5.79 -9.85
N TRP A 79 -7.72 4.81 -10.37
CA TRP A 79 -7.45 4.31 -11.71
C TRP A 79 -7.78 5.32 -12.82
N PRO A 80 -8.91 6.05 -12.76
CA PRO A 80 -9.24 7.05 -13.77
C PRO A 80 -8.32 8.28 -13.77
N SER A 81 -7.60 8.56 -12.67
CA SER A 81 -6.63 9.66 -12.62
C SER A 81 -5.33 9.34 -13.37
N GLY A 82 -5.09 8.08 -13.72
CA GLY A 82 -3.87 7.63 -14.39
C GLY A 82 -2.63 7.59 -13.49
N GLN A 83 -2.75 7.94 -12.20
CA GLN A 83 -1.61 8.01 -11.28
C GLN A 83 -0.98 6.63 -10.95
N LEU A 84 -1.73 5.54 -11.18
CA LEU A 84 -1.24 4.16 -11.07
C LEU A 84 -0.79 3.58 -12.41
N GLY A 85 -0.73 4.42 -13.45
CA GLY A 85 -0.16 4.13 -14.75
C GLY A 85 -1.19 3.60 -15.74
N SER A 86 -0.71 3.18 -16.91
CA SER A 86 -1.54 2.48 -17.89
C SER A 86 -1.93 1.10 -17.39
N GLY A 87 -3.13 0.66 -17.73
CA GLY A 87 -3.64 -0.68 -17.40
C GLY A 87 -4.94 -0.61 -16.63
N THR A 88 -5.31 -1.72 -15.99
CA THR A 88 -6.58 -1.91 -15.27
C THR A 88 -6.33 -2.51 -13.89
N TRP A 89 -7.29 -2.31 -12.98
CA TRP A 89 -7.29 -2.98 -11.68
C TRP A 89 -7.12 -4.51 -11.81
N VAL A 90 -7.73 -5.11 -12.84
CA VAL A 90 -7.65 -6.56 -13.12
C VAL A 90 -6.21 -6.98 -13.45
N GLU A 91 -5.48 -6.17 -14.21
CA GLU A 91 -4.07 -6.44 -14.54
C GLU A 91 -3.14 -6.26 -13.33
N TYR A 92 -3.53 -5.42 -12.35
CA TYR A 92 -2.77 -5.22 -11.11
C TYR A 92 -3.02 -6.31 -10.05
N GLN A 93 -4.17 -7.00 -10.08
CA GLN A 93 -4.50 -8.04 -9.07
C GLN A 93 -3.44 -9.14 -8.92
N PRO A 94 -2.80 -9.66 -9.99
CA PRO A 94 -1.68 -10.58 -9.87
C PRO A 94 -0.47 -9.98 -9.15
N GLU A 95 -0.10 -8.73 -9.47
CA GLU A 95 1.00 -8.01 -8.80
C GLU A 95 0.71 -7.89 -7.29
N LEU A 96 -0.50 -7.44 -6.94
CA LEU A 96 -0.93 -7.32 -5.55
C LEU A 96 -0.89 -8.67 -4.81
N THR A 97 -1.33 -9.75 -5.46
CA THR A 97 -1.33 -11.09 -4.85
C THR A 97 0.09 -11.54 -4.54
N GLN A 98 1.00 -11.41 -5.51
CA GLN A 98 2.42 -11.76 -5.34
C GLN A 98 3.07 -10.96 -4.21
N ARG A 99 2.80 -9.64 -4.13
CA ARG A 99 3.34 -8.79 -3.06
C ARG A 99 2.82 -9.22 -1.69
N ARG A 100 1.53 -9.50 -1.58
CA ARG A 100 0.93 -9.95 -0.31
C ARG A 100 1.49 -11.28 0.14
N GLU A 101 1.72 -12.23 -0.76
CA GLU A 101 2.34 -13.51 -0.44
C GLU A 101 3.78 -13.33 0.05
N ARG A 102 4.57 -12.48 -0.61
CA ARG A 102 5.93 -12.14 -0.15
C ARG A 102 5.92 -11.50 1.23
N TYR A 103 5.09 -10.49 1.46
CA TYR A 103 5.03 -9.82 2.76
C TYR A 103 4.54 -10.74 3.87
N ALA A 104 3.53 -11.59 3.60
CA ALA A 104 3.09 -12.62 4.54
C ALA A 104 4.22 -13.59 4.90
N HIS A 105 5.01 -14.06 3.92
CA HIS A 105 6.16 -14.91 4.18
C HIS A 105 7.18 -14.24 5.13
N LEU A 106 7.55 -12.98 4.84
CA LEU A 106 8.51 -12.22 5.65
C LEU A 106 7.99 -11.99 7.08
N VAL A 107 6.72 -11.66 7.24
CA VAL A 107 6.14 -11.43 8.57
C VAL A 107 5.98 -12.74 9.35
N ASP A 108 5.38 -13.77 8.74
CA ASP A 108 4.96 -14.98 9.45
C ASP A 108 6.11 -15.96 9.68
N GLN A 109 7.06 -16.05 8.74
CA GLN A 109 8.15 -17.04 8.79
C GLN A 109 9.46 -16.44 9.26
N GLU A 110 9.74 -15.19 8.90
CA GLU A 110 10.99 -14.51 9.25
C GLU A 110 10.83 -13.52 10.42
N GLY A 111 9.60 -13.27 10.89
CA GLY A 111 9.32 -12.39 12.02
C GLY A 111 9.63 -10.93 11.74
N ILE A 112 9.65 -10.52 10.47
CA ILE A 112 9.98 -9.16 10.05
C ILE A 112 8.88 -8.20 10.51
N ASN A 113 9.29 -7.12 11.16
CA ASN A 113 8.38 -6.08 11.63
C ASN A 113 7.97 -5.12 10.50
N PRO A 114 6.97 -4.24 10.70
CA PRO A 114 6.51 -3.33 9.64
C PRO A 114 7.60 -2.46 9.03
N MET A 115 8.56 -1.98 9.84
CA MET A 115 9.70 -1.20 9.34
C MET A 115 10.61 -2.03 8.44
N GLY A 116 10.85 -3.30 8.78
CA GLY A 116 11.60 -4.23 7.95
C GLY A 116 10.90 -4.53 6.63
N ILE A 117 9.56 -4.61 6.61
CA ILE A 117 8.82 -4.72 5.34
C ILE A 117 9.00 -3.47 4.49
N CYS A 118 9.00 -2.26 5.06
CA CYS A 118 9.33 -1.06 4.30
C CYS A 118 10.76 -1.11 3.72
N ALA A 119 11.73 -1.63 4.47
CA ALA A 119 13.12 -1.77 4.00
C ALA A 119 13.26 -2.81 2.86
N GLU A 120 12.48 -3.89 2.92
CA GLU A 120 12.37 -4.91 1.86
C GLU A 120 11.70 -4.35 0.61
N THR A 121 10.63 -3.57 0.78
CA THR A 121 9.95 -2.89 -0.33
C THR A 121 10.86 -1.85 -0.99
N ALA A 122 11.62 -1.06 -0.21
CA ALA A 122 12.58 -0.11 -0.76
C ALA A 122 13.70 -0.80 -1.56
N GLY A 123 14.28 -1.88 -1.02
CA GLY A 123 15.31 -2.65 -1.72
C GLY A 123 14.79 -3.28 -3.02
N LEU A 124 13.56 -3.79 -3.00
CA LEU A 124 12.89 -4.27 -4.20
C LEU A 124 12.70 -3.18 -5.27
N MET A 125 12.31 -1.95 -4.90
CA MET A 125 12.15 -0.87 -5.88
C MET A 125 13.49 -0.44 -6.49
N GLU A 126 14.56 -0.48 -5.71
CA GLU A 126 15.95 -0.33 -6.19
C GLU A 126 16.32 -1.47 -7.16
N ASP A 127 16.09 -2.72 -6.79
CA ASP A 127 16.40 -3.89 -7.65
C ASP A 127 15.65 -3.85 -9.00
N LEU A 128 14.45 -3.25 -9.01
CA LEU A 128 13.65 -3.03 -10.21
C LEU A 128 14.09 -1.80 -11.03
N GLY A 129 15.06 -1.02 -10.55
CA GLY A 129 15.54 0.19 -11.19
C GLY A 129 14.53 1.35 -11.16
N LEU A 130 13.57 1.33 -10.24
CA LEU A 130 12.59 2.40 -10.09
C LEU A 130 13.21 3.65 -9.46
N ILE A 131 14.23 3.43 -8.62
CA ILE A 131 15.04 4.45 -7.94
C ILE A 131 16.53 4.14 -8.11
N GLU A 132 17.38 5.14 -7.93
CA GLU A 132 18.84 4.98 -7.90
C GLU A 132 19.30 4.33 -6.58
N SER A 133 20.45 3.64 -6.61
CA SER A 133 20.98 2.95 -5.42
C SER A 133 21.26 3.85 -4.22
N GLY A 134 21.50 5.14 -4.45
CA GLY A 134 21.68 6.13 -3.37
C GLY A 134 20.37 6.56 -2.69
N ASP A 135 19.22 6.22 -3.25
CA ASP A 135 17.92 6.72 -2.81
C ASP A 135 17.14 5.73 -1.94
N ARG A 136 17.66 4.52 -1.74
CA ARG A 136 16.98 3.48 -0.95
C ARG A 136 16.64 3.95 0.46
N GLU A 137 17.57 4.61 1.16
CA GLU A 137 17.34 5.11 2.52
C GLU A 137 16.30 6.23 2.55
N LYS A 138 16.28 7.08 1.52
CA LYS A 138 15.27 8.15 1.37
C LYS A 138 13.89 7.57 1.10
N LEU A 139 13.82 6.57 0.23
CA LEU A 139 12.58 5.83 -0.05
C LEU A 139 12.08 5.10 1.20
N LEU A 140 12.95 4.50 2.01
CA LEU A 140 12.55 3.89 3.28
C LEU A 140 11.85 4.91 4.20
N VAL A 141 12.38 6.14 4.32
CA VAL A 141 11.73 7.20 5.09
C VAL A 141 10.34 7.51 4.54
N LEU A 142 10.23 7.69 3.22
CA LEU A 142 8.93 7.90 2.57
C LEU A 142 7.96 6.74 2.85
N LEU A 143 8.39 5.49 2.74
CA LEU A 143 7.54 4.32 2.98
C LEU A 143 7.05 4.22 4.43
N ILE A 144 7.85 4.65 5.40
CA ILE A 144 7.43 4.71 6.80
C ILE A 144 6.28 5.72 6.97
N ASP A 145 6.37 6.88 6.32
CA ASP A 145 5.33 7.92 6.36
C ASP A 145 4.09 7.54 5.54
N TYR A 146 4.27 6.81 4.43
CA TYR A 146 3.22 6.44 3.49
C TYR A 146 2.63 5.04 3.70
N ALA A 147 3.06 4.28 4.71
CA ALA A 147 2.48 2.99 5.06
C ALA A 147 2.20 2.88 6.58
N PRO A 148 1.19 3.60 7.09
CA PRO A 148 0.91 3.68 8.52
C PRO A 148 0.22 2.40 9.04
N ALA A 149 0.94 1.27 9.05
CA ALA A 149 0.42 -0.05 9.39
C ALA A 149 -0.34 -0.09 10.74
N ALA A 150 0.20 0.57 11.76
CA ALA A 150 -0.40 0.65 13.09
C ALA A 150 -1.70 1.49 13.11
N GLU A 151 -1.87 2.43 12.18
CA GLU A 151 -3.05 3.28 12.11
C GLU A 151 -4.27 2.50 11.62
N TYR A 152 -4.10 1.58 10.65
CA TYR A 152 -5.19 0.73 10.18
C TYR A 152 -5.79 -0.13 11.28
N GLY A 153 -4.95 -0.76 12.11
CA GLY A 153 -5.42 -1.52 13.27
C GLY A 153 -6.18 -0.62 14.25
N ARG A 154 -5.60 0.51 14.65
CA ARG A 154 -6.24 1.46 15.58
C ARG A 154 -7.58 2.00 15.07
N LEU A 155 -7.67 2.28 13.76
CA LEU A 155 -8.89 2.77 13.13
C LEU A 155 -10.03 1.76 13.26
N LEU A 156 -9.73 0.48 13.06
CA LEU A 156 -10.72 -0.60 13.14
C LEU A 156 -10.99 -1.04 14.59
N ASP A 157 -10.03 -0.87 15.51
CA ASP A 157 -10.20 -1.14 16.94
C ASP A 157 -11.19 -0.20 17.61
N GLN A 158 -11.22 1.08 17.21
CA GLN A 158 -12.16 2.07 17.74
C GLN A 158 -13.63 1.79 17.35
N SER A 159 -13.88 0.65 16.70
CA SER A 159 -15.12 0.31 16.03
C SER A 159 -15.65 -1.09 16.36
N GLY A 160 -14.88 -1.88 17.10
CA GLY A 160 -15.22 -3.22 17.61
C GLY A 160 -16.00 -3.19 18.91
#